data_AF-A0A5C6P5Y7-F1
#
_entry.id   AF-A0A5C6P5Y7-F1
#
_cell.length_a   1.000
_cell.length_b   1.000
_cell.length_c   1.000
_cell.angle_alpha   90.00
_cell.angle_beta   90.00
_cell.angle_gamma   90.00
#
_symmetry.space_group_name_H-M   'P 1'
#
loop_
_entity.id
_entity.type
_entity.pdbx_description
1 polymer ?
#
loop_
_entity_poly.entity_id
_entity_poly.type
_entity_poly.pdbx_seq_one_letter_code
_entity_poly.pdbx_strand_id
1 'polypeptide(L)'
;HLVAFFLQLQLSYSPPFAAKPVVVLDDIQFENCADKDVPAGSDQLSCDFKNDTCSWYHDYTAGLLWERSNDKLNEKNSYMVITAKYGLNISSAARLISYPQTAGQNICVSFWYHIFGNSIGMLSSV
;
A
#
# COMPACT_ATOMS: atom_id res chain seq x y z
N HIS A 1 13.41 -14.34 -8.01
CA HIS A 1 12.27 -14.38 -7.09
C HIS A 1 12.64 -13.56 -5.86
N LEU A 2 12.07 -12.37 -5.70
CA LEU A 2 12.34 -11.47 -4.57
C LEU A 2 11.03 -11.27 -3.82
N VAL A 3 11.07 -11.49 -2.51
CA VAL A 3 9.94 -11.40 -1.60
C VAL A 3 10.09 -10.08 -0.84
N ALA A 4 9.25 -9.10 -1.14
CA ALA A 4 9.08 -7.96 -0.26
C ALA A 4 8.28 -8.44 0.97
N PHE A 5 8.95 -8.59 2.11
CA PHE A 5 8.29 -8.97 3.36
C PHE A 5 7.60 -7.74 3.96
N PHE A 6 6.29 -7.66 3.76
CA PHE A 6 5.43 -6.82 4.59
C PHE A 6 4.99 -7.64 5.80
N LEU A 7 5.51 -7.32 6.98
CA LEU A 7 5.09 -7.97 8.21
C LEU A 7 3.73 -7.40 8.65
N GLN A 8 2.63 -8.03 8.25
CA GLN A 8 1.33 -7.80 8.87
C GLN A 8 1.14 -8.80 10.02
N LEU A 9 1.30 -8.32 11.25
CA LEU A 9 0.97 -9.07 12.46
C LEU A 9 -0.53 -8.95 12.74
N GLN A 10 -1.30 -9.98 12.37
CA GLN A 10 -2.72 -10.06 12.71
C GLN A 10 -2.89 -10.91 13.98
N LEU A 11 -3.12 -10.26 15.12
CA LEU A 11 -3.34 -10.89 16.41
C LEU A 11 -4.83 -11.15 16.63
N SER A 12 -5.25 -12.41 16.72
CA SER A 12 -6.60 -12.79 17.14
C SER A 12 -6.56 -13.42 18.53
N TYR A 13 -7.28 -12.81 19.48
CA TYR A 13 -7.36 -13.31 20.85
C TYR A 13 -8.80 -13.20 21.35
N SER A 14 -9.37 -14.32 21.81
CA SER A 14 -10.71 -14.38 22.42
C SER A 14 -10.57 -14.73 23.90
N PRO A 15 -10.69 -13.76 24.83
CA PRO A 15 -10.58 -14.03 26.25
C PRO A 15 -11.79 -14.82 26.76
N PRO A 16 -11.63 -15.97 27.43
CA PRO A 16 -12.67 -16.54 28.25
C PRO A 16 -12.70 -15.76 29.58
N PHE A 17 -13.70 -14.89 29.75
CA PHE A 17 -14.04 -14.17 30.98
C PHE A 17 -12.92 -13.31 31.64
N ALA A 18 -13.13 -11.99 31.62
CA ALA A 18 -12.50 -10.96 32.46
C ALA A 18 -10.96 -10.87 32.52
N ALA A 19 -10.21 -11.58 31.66
CA ALA A 19 -8.79 -11.34 31.49
C ALA A 19 -8.53 -10.24 30.44
N LYS A 20 -7.69 -9.25 30.79
CA LYS A 20 -7.11 -8.32 29.81
C LYS A 20 -5.93 -9.02 29.14
N PRO A 21 -5.98 -9.36 27.84
CA PRO A 21 -4.80 -9.83 27.14
C PRO A 21 -3.77 -8.71 27.07
N VAL A 22 -2.54 -9.01 27.49
CA VAL A 22 -1.37 -8.22 27.14
C VAL A 22 -0.62 -9.02 26.09
N VAL A 23 -0.48 -8.45 24.90
CA VAL A 23 0.39 -8.99 23.85
C VAL A 23 1.63 -8.11 23.82
N VAL A 24 2.78 -8.72 24.05
CA VAL A 24 4.10 -8.09 23.89
C VAL A 24 4.83 -8.87 22.81
N LEU A 25 5.28 -8.15 21.79
CA LEU A 25 6.13 -8.66 20.72
C LEU A 25 7.53 -8.12 20.98
N ASP A 26 8.50 -9.01 21.01
CA ASP A 26 9.92 -8.67 21.13
C ASP A 26 10.71 -9.52 20.12
N ASP A 27 11.97 -9.16 19.86
CA ASP A 27 12.91 -9.93 19.02
C ASP A 27 12.46 -10.16 17.56
N ILE A 28 11.97 -9.12 16.88
CA ILE A 28 11.74 -9.18 15.44
C ILE A 28 13.10 -9.17 14.71
N GLN A 29 13.44 -10.29 14.06
CA GLN A 29 14.63 -10.41 13.22
C GLN A 29 14.23 -10.55 11.76
N PHE A 30 14.88 -9.80 10.88
CA PHE A 30 14.72 -9.93 9.44
C PHE A 30 15.73 -10.94 8.92
N GLU A 31 15.27 -12.13 8.53
CA GLU A 31 16.17 -13.14 7.92
C GLU A 31 16.50 -12.75 6.48
N ASN A 32 17.80 -12.63 6.18
CA ASN A 32 18.35 -12.29 4.85
C ASN A 32 18.05 -10.87 4.36
N CYS A 33 17.87 -9.90 5.26
CA CYS A 33 17.79 -8.47 4.92
C CYS A 33 18.54 -7.66 5.99
N ALA A 34 19.54 -6.87 5.60
CA ALA A 34 20.13 -5.85 6.46
C ALA A 34 19.25 -4.59 6.50
N ASP A 35 19.39 -3.75 7.55
CA ASP A 35 18.66 -2.48 7.75
C ASP A 35 18.73 -1.48 6.57
N LYS A 36 19.56 -1.76 5.56
CA LYS A 36 19.79 -0.93 4.37
C LYS A 36 19.75 -1.74 3.08
N ASP A 37 19.31 -2.98 3.12
CA ASP A 37 19.17 -3.77 1.91
C ASP A 37 18.02 -3.21 1.08
N VAL A 38 18.39 -2.57 -0.02
CA VAL A 38 17.48 -2.06 -1.04
C VAL A 38 17.54 -3.02 -2.21
N PRO A 39 16.47 -3.76 -2.51
CA PRO A 39 16.42 -4.59 -3.71
C PRO A 39 16.76 -3.77 -4.95
N ALA A 40 17.56 -4.35 -5.86
CA ALA A 40 17.85 -3.71 -7.12
C ALA A 40 16.53 -3.43 -7.88
N GLY A 41 16.33 -2.17 -8.28
CA GLY A 41 15.09 -1.70 -8.90
C GLY A 41 14.06 -1.10 -7.95
N SER A 42 14.32 -1.03 -6.63
CA SER A 42 13.43 -0.31 -5.71
C SER A 42 13.33 1.20 -5.98
N ASP A 43 14.33 1.76 -6.66
CA ASP A 43 14.34 3.13 -7.18
C ASP A 43 13.48 3.32 -8.45
N GLN A 44 13.06 2.23 -9.10
CA GLN A 44 12.17 2.31 -10.26
C GLN A 44 10.74 2.58 -9.81
N LEU A 45 10.30 3.82 -10.03
CA LEU A 45 8.93 4.26 -9.72
C LEU A 45 7.88 3.82 -10.74
N SER A 46 8.31 3.33 -11.91
CA SER A 46 7.41 2.86 -12.97
C SER A 46 6.71 1.57 -12.51
N CYS A 47 5.39 1.59 -12.42
CA CYS A 47 4.60 0.46 -12.01
C CYS A 47 3.33 0.31 -12.86
N ASP A 48 3.12 -0.89 -13.40
CA ASP A 48 1.92 -1.23 -14.18
C ASP A 48 0.89 -2.05 -13.38
N PHE A 49 1.19 -2.28 -12.10
CA PHE A 49 0.39 -3.02 -11.13
C PHE A 49 -0.01 -4.44 -11.52
N LYS A 50 0.58 -5.06 -12.56
CA LYS A 50 0.10 -6.37 -13.06
C LYS A 50 0.34 -7.52 -12.09
N ASN A 51 1.51 -7.55 -11.47
CA ASN A 51 1.93 -8.65 -10.61
C ASN A 51 1.84 -8.26 -9.12
N ASP A 52 2.27 -7.05 -8.78
CA ASP A 52 2.36 -6.52 -7.43
C ASP A 52 2.21 -4.99 -7.43
N THR A 53 2.52 -4.34 -6.30
CA THR A 53 2.54 -2.87 -6.18
C THR A 53 3.91 -2.27 -6.48
N CYS A 54 4.85 -3.05 -7.04
CA CYS A 54 6.24 -2.64 -7.26
C CYS A 54 6.83 -2.03 -5.97
N SER A 55 7.51 -0.88 -6.11
CA SER A 55 8.07 -0.09 -5.02
C SER A 55 7.08 0.92 -4.44
N TRP A 56 5.79 0.61 -4.47
CA TRP A 56 4.72 1.43 -3.87
C TRP A 56 4.07 0.71 -2.69
N TYR A 57 3.87 1.45 -1.62
CA TYR A 57 3.52 0.98 -0.29
C TYR A 57 2.23 1.64 0.18
N HIS A 58 1.34 0.88 0.82
CA HIS A 58 0.17 1.46 1.47
C HIS A 58 0.57 2.27 2.71
N ASP A 59 -0.08 3.41 2.89
CA ASP A 59 -0.11 4.07 4.18
C ASP A 59 -1.22 3.47 5.05
N TYR A 60 -0.86 2.55 5.94
CA TYR A 60 -1.81 1.91 6.84
C TYR A 60 -2.35 2.84 7.95
N THR A 61 -1.83 4.07 8.07
CA THR A 61 -2.40 5.09 8.95
C THR A 61 -3.51 5.88 8.27
N ALA A 62 -3.69 5.72 6.95
CA ALA A 62 -4.74 6.39 6.19
C ALA A 62 -6.13 5.78 6.46
N GLY A 63 -7.18 6.59 6.32
CA GLY A 63 -8.56 6.16 6.57
C GLY A 63 -9.12 5.22 5.48
N LEU A 64 -8.44 5.12 4.34
CA LEU A 64 -8.76 4.22 3.23
C LEU A 64 -7.48 3.58 2.70
N LEU A 65 -7.61 2.41 2.10
CA LEU A 65 -6.53 1.73 1.39
C LEU A 65 -6.90 1.62 -0.09
N TRP A 66 -5.88 1.75 -0.94
CA TRP A 66 -6.02 1.43 -2.35
C TRP A 66 -6.18 -0.08 -2.50
N GLU A 67 -7.04 -0.52 -3.40
CA GLU A 67 -7.20 -1.93 -3.73
C GLU A 67 -6.65 -2.17 -5.14
N ARG A 68 -5.86 -3.24 -5.32
CA ARG A 68 -5.39 -3.61 -6.67
C ARG A 68 -6.55 -4.25 -7.43
N SER A 69 -6.90 -3.69 -8.58
CA SER A 69 -7.93 -4.27 -9.43
C SER A 69 -7.44 -5.60 -10.01
N ASN A 70 -8.15 -6.67 -9.63
CA ASN A 70 -7.99 -8.01 -10.20
C ASN A 70 -9.09 -8.25 -11.23
N ASP A 71 -9.16 -7.43 -12.28
CA ASP A 71 -10.10 -7.67 -13.36
C ASP A 71 -9.67 -8.90 -14.17
N LYS A 72 -10.07 -10.09 -13.71
CA LYS A 72 -9.76 -11.38 -14.35
C LYS A 72 -10.37 -11.52 -15.75
N LEU A 73 -11.33 -10.66 -16.11
CA LEU A 73 -11.97 -10.66 -17.43
C LEU A 73 -11.13 -9.94 -18.48
N ASN A 74 -10.32 -8.98 -18.06
CA ASN A 74 -9.43 -8.20 -18.92
C ASN A 74 -8.01 -8.23 -18.34
N GLU A 75 -7.36 -9.41 -18.37
CA GLU A 75 -5.99 -9.68 -17.87
C GLU A 75 -4.91 -8.65 -18.30
N LYS A 76 -5.23 -7.73 -19.21
CA LYS A 76 -4.37 -6.65 -19.70
C LYS A 76 -4.35 -5.37 -18.86
N ASN A 77 -5.38 -5.09 -18.05
CA ASN A 77 -5.49 -3.81 -17.35
C ASN A 77 -5.47 -4.01 -15.83
N SER A 78 -4.33 -3.72 -15.21
CA SER A 78 -4.23 -3.62 -13.74
C SER A 78 -3.98 -2.17 -13.32
N TYR A 79 -4.64 -1.77 -12.25
CA TYR A 79 -4.59 -0.43 -11.69
C TYR A 79 -5.02 -0.47 -10.23
N MET A 80 -4.64 0.56 -9.48
CA MET A 80 -5.10 0.76 -8.11
C MET A 80 -6.44 1.50 -8.12
N VAL A 81 -7.40 1.05 -7.30
CA VAL A 81 -8.74 1.62 -7.22
C VAL A 81 -9.13 1.94 -5.79
N ILE A 82 -9.86 3.03 -5.62
CA ILE A 82 -10.64 3.33 -4.41
C ILE A 82 -12.10 3.37 -4.85
N THR A 83 -12.94 2.55 -4.23
CA THR A 83 -14.37 2.55 -4.51
C THR A 83 -15.11 3.29 -3.42
N ALA A 84 -15.83 4.36 -3.79
CA ALA A 84 -16.71 5.04 -2.86
C ALA A 84 -17.86 4.11 -2.44
N LYS A 85 -18.02 3.86 -1.15
CA LYS A 85 -19.10 3.05 -0.57
C LYS A 85 -20.02 3.95 0.27
N TYR A 86 -21.27 3.55 0.40
CA TYR A 86 -22.22 4.26 1.26
C TYR A 86 -21.68 4.32 2.70
N GLY A 87 -21.72 5.50 3.33
CA GLY A 87 -21.21 5.70 4.68
C GLY A 87 -19.70 5.94 4.80
N LEU A 88 -18.98 6.08 3.69
CA LEU A 88 -17.59 6.55 3.75
C LEU A 88 -17.54 8.01 4.23
N ASN A 89 -16.59 8.29 5.13
CA ASN A 89 -16.29 9.64 5.53
C ASN A 89 -15.65 10.40 4.35
N ILE A 90 -16.26 11.52 3.97
CA ILE A 90 -15.84 12.38 2.85
C ILE A 90 -14.43 12.95 3.08
N SER A 91 -13.97 13.06 4.33
CA SER A 91 -12.61 13.51 4.65
C SER A 91 -11.56 12.39 4.60
N SER A 92 -11.95 11.13 4.36
CA SER A 92 -10.99 10.03 4.31
C SER A 92 -10.20 10.07 3.01
N ALA A 93 -8.89 9.78 3.11
CA ALA A 93 -7.99 9.65 1.98
C ALA A 93 -7.31 8.27 2.02
N ALA A 94 -6.95 7.75 0.86
CA ALA A 94 -5.98 6.67 0.75
C ALA A 94 -4.67 7.25 0.22
N ARG A 95 -3.55 6.78 0.75
CA ARG A 95 -2.21 7.21 0.34
C ARG A 95 -1.42 6.00 -0.13
N LEU A 96 -0.75 6.16 -1.26
CA LEU A 96 0.20 5.22 -1.82
C LEU A 96 1.56 5.92 -1.84
N ILE A 97 2.53 5.37 -1.12
CA ILE A 97 3.83 5.99 -0.84
C ILE A 97 4.86 5.25 -1.70
N SER A 98 5.68 5.98 -2.45
CA SER A 98 6.79 5.36 -3.19
C SER A 98 7.95 5.03 -2.26
N TYR A 99 8.83 4.13 -2.72
CA TYR A 99 10.12 3.94 -2.08
C TYR A 99 10.90 5.27 -2.02
N PRO A 100 11.59 5.57 -0.90
CA PRO A 100 12.36 6.80 -0.75
C PRO A 100 13.32 7.04 -1.90
N GLN A 101 13.23 8.23 -2.49
CA GLN A 101 14.10 8.64 -3.59
C GLN A 101 15.31 9.41 -3.06
N THR A 102 16.42 9.35 -3.80
CA THR A 102 17.65 10.06 -3.41
C THR A 102 17.41 11.57 -3.47
N ALA A 103 17.70 12.27 -2.37
CA ALA A 103 17.56 13.71 -2.29
C ALA A 103 18.42 14.44 -3.34
N GLY A 104 17.90 15.52 -3.91
CA GLY A 104 18.61 16.34 -4.90
C GLY A 104 18.48 15.87 -6.36
N GLN A 105 17.75 14.79 -6.62
CA GLN A 105 17.36 14.40 -7.97
C GLN A 105 16.05 15.08 -8.38
N ASN A 106 16.01 15.63 -9.60
CA ASN A 106 14.76 16.07 -10.21
C ASN A 106 14.04 14.85 -10.78
N ILE A 107 12.90 14.51 -10.19
CA ILE A 107 12.09 13.36 -10.60
C ILE A 107 10.79 13.87 -11.21
N CYS A 108 10.50 13.43 -12.44
CA CYS A 108 9.23 13.69 -13.10
C CYS A 108 8.34 12.47 -12.95
N VAL A 109 7.14 12.65 -12.40
CA VAL A 109 6.16 11.58 -12.24
C VAL A 109 5.00 11.82 -13.20
N SER A 110 4.60 10.78 -13.94
CA SER A 110 3.40 10.77 -14.76
C SER A 110 2.58 9.53 -14.44
N PHE A 111 1.26 9.67 -14.44
CA PHE A 111 0.35 8.58 -14.16
C PHE A 111 -0.96 8.78 -14.92
N TRP A 112 -1.61 7.66 -15.24
CA TRP A 112 -2.97 7.65 -15.76
C TRP A 112 -3.94 7.57 -14.59
N TYR A 113 -5.02 8.34 -14.64
CA TYR A 113 -6.08 8.28 -13.65
C TYR A 113 -7.44 8.24 -14.33
N HIS A 114 -8.39 7.59 -13.67
CA HIS A 114 -9.77 7.54 -14.10
C HIS A 114 -10.66 7.73 -12.88
N ILE A 115 -11.49 8.77 -12.89
CA ILE A 115 -12.44 9.07 -11.81
C ILE A 115 -13.83 9.05 -12.43
N PHE A 116 -14.72 8.24 -11.87
CA PHE A 116 -16.08 8.05 -12.37
C PHE A 116 -17.08 8.07 -11.21
N GLY A 117 -18.21 8.75 -11.40
CA GLY A 117 -19.31 8.83 -10.43
C GLY A 117 -19.64 10.25 -9.98
N ASN A 118 -20.74 10.41 -9.24
CA ASN A 118 -21.28 11.72 -8.86
C ASN A 118 -20.61 12.34 -7.63
N SER A 119 -19.83 11.57 -6.87
CA SER A 119 -19.06 12.03 -5.71
C SER A 119 -17.57 11.96 -6.05
N ILE A 120 -17.15 12.89 -6.91
CA ILE A 120 -15.79 12.95 -7.47
C ILE A 120 -14.85 13.41 -6.35
N GLY A 121 -13.98 12.51 -5.89
CA GLY A 121 -12.86 12.86 -5.01
C GLY A 121 -11.74 13.58 -5.76
N MET A 122 -10.68 13.97 -5.04
CA MET A 122 -9.50 14.60 -5.62
C MET A 122 -8.31 13.65 -5.59
N LEU A 123 -7.52 13.62 -6.67
CA LEU A 123 -6.22 12.95 -6.73
C LEU A 123 -5.10 13.99 -6.76
N SER A 124 -4.07 13.82 -5.94
CA SER A 124 -2.92 14.72 -5.85
C SER A 124 -1.63 13.94 -5.60
N SER A 125 -0.52 14.42 -6.14
CA SER A 125 0.84 13.93 -5.88
C SER A 125 1.66 15.05 -5.22
N VAL A 126 2.57 14.69 -4.31
CA VAL A 126 3.44 15.62 -3.57
C VAL A 126 4.89 15.34 -3.92
#